data_AF-A0A450VJU2-F1
#
_entry.id   AF-A0A450VJU2-F1
#
_cell.length_a   1.000
_cell.length_b   1.000
_cell.length_c   1.000
_cell.angle_alpha   90.00
_cell.angle_beta   90.00
_cell.angle_gamma   90.00
#
_symmetry.space_group_name_H-M   'P 1'
#
loop_
_entity.id
_entity.type
_entity.pdbx_description
1 polymer ?
#
loop_
_entity_poly.entity_id
_entity_poly.type
_entity_poly.pdbx_seq_one_letter_code
_entity_poly.pdbx_strand_id
1 'polypeptide(L)'
;MRQVINAISYVLTTGCQWRQLPREFPPWSAVYYYFYKWSRDGTWKNLHDLPRSRLREKKGRHKHPTAGCLDSQSVKCTAVPGVRGYDAGKKINGRKRHILVDTMGLLLVVLVTVASVQDRDGA
;
A
#
# COMPACT_ATOMS: atom_id res chain seq x y z
N MET A 1 -15.58 -11.64 -8.58
CA MET A 1 -14.64 -10.60 -8.09
C MET A 1 -14.04 -10.87 -6.71
N ARG A 2 -14.81 -11.27 -5.68
CA ARG A 2 -14.27 -11.56 -4.33
C ARG A 2 -13.08 -12.54 -4.33
N GLN A 3 -13.15 -13.62 -5.11
CA GLN A 3 -12.06 -14.60 -5.24
C GLN A 3 -10.76 -14.01 -5.78
N VAL A 4 -10.84 -13.03 -6.71
CA VAL A 4 -9.65 -12.34 -7.24
C VAL A 4 -9.00 -11.47 -6.16
N ILE A 5 -9.80 -10.73 -5.39
CA ILE A 5 -9.29 -9.92 -4.26
C ILE A 5 -8.64 -10.80 -3.20
N ASN A 6 -9.27 -11.93 -2.86
CA ASN A 6 -8.71 -12.89 -1.91
C ASN A 6 -7.38 -13.47 -2.42
N ALA A 7 -7.30 -13.84 -3.69
CA ALA A 7 -6.08 -14.35 -4.30
C ALA A 7 -4.94 -13.32 -4.29
N ILE A 8 -5.25 -12.06 -4.62
CA ILE A 8 -4.28 -10.95 -4.53
C ILE A 8 -3.80 -10.79 -3.08
N SER A 9 -4.73 -10.78 -2.12
CA SER A 9 -4.39 -10.67 -0.69
C SER A 9 -3.52 -11.83 -0.21
N TYR A 10 -3.78 -13.04 -0.70
CA TYR A 10 -2.97 -14.22 -0.41
C TYR A 10 -1.53 -14.03 -0.90
N VAL A 11 -1.34 -13.64 -2.17
CA VAL A 11 0.00 -13.39 -2.75
C VAL A 11 0.73 -12.28 -1.99
N LEU A 12 0.05 -11.17 -1.67
CA LEU A 12 0.65 -10.05 -0.95
C LEU A 12 1.03 -10.37 0.50
N THR A 13 0.35 -11.34 1.12
CA THR A 13 0.61 -11.75 2.51
C THR A 13 1.70 -12.83 2.58
N THR A 14 1.65 -13.82 1.69
CA THR A 14 2.59 -14.97 1.72
C THR A 14 3.88 -14.68 0.95
N GLY A 15 3.85 -13.76 0.00
CA GLY A 15 4.97 -13.50 -0.91
C GLY A 15 5.21 -14.63 -1.92
N CYS A 16 4.27 -15.56 -2.10
CA CYS A 16 4.43 -16.64 -3.08
C CYS A 16 4.56 -16.09 -4.52
N GLN A 17 5.25 -16.82 -5.38
CA GLN A 17 5.30 -16.43 -6.80
C GLN A 17 3.90 -16.50 -7.41
N TRP A 18 3.57 -15.60 -8.35
CA TRP A 18 2.25 -15.59 -9.00
C TRP A 18 1.87 -16.94 -9.61
N ARG A 19 2.82 -17.63 -10.25
CA ARG A 19 2.61 -18.96 -10.86
C ARG A 19 2.43 -20.09 -9.84
N GLN A 20 2.76 -19.84 -8.58
CA GLN A 20 2.57 -20.77 -7.46
C GLN A 20 1.27 -20.51 -6.70
N LEU A 21 0.39 -19.64 -7.20
CA LEU A 21 -0.93 -19.43 -6.62
C LEU A 21 -1.67 -20.78 -6.49
N PRO A 22 -2.23 -21.10 -5.32
CA PRO A 22 -2.96 -22.35 -5.11
C PRO A 22 -4.13 -22.54 -6.10
N ARG A 23 -4.41 -23.80 -6.45
CA ARG A 23 -5.37 -24.16 -7.51
C ARG A 23 -6.82 -23.87 -7.15
N GLU A 24 -7.14 -23.68 -5.87
CA GLU A 24 -8.45 -23.25 -5.39
C GLU A 24 -8.78 -21.79 -5.73
N PHE A 25 -7.77 -20.99 -6.10
CA PHE A 25 -7.98 -19.64 -6.59
C PHE A 25 -8.18 -19.61 -8.11
N PRO A 26 -8.73 -18.50 -8.65
CA PRO A 26 -8.78 -18.29 -10.10
C PRO A 26 -7.39 -18.38 -10.73
N PRO A 27 -7.29 -18.67 -12.05
CA PRO A 27 -6.01 -18.78 -12.75
C PRO A 27 -5.10 -17.58 -12.49
N TRP A 28 -3.82 -17.84 -12.19
CA TRP A 28 -2.86 -16.80 -11.81
C TRP A 28 -2.78 -15.66 -12.83
N SER A 29 -2.93 -15.96 -14.12
CA SER A 29 -2.89 -14.98 -15.21
C SER A 29 -4.04 -13.98 -15.12
N ALA A 30 -5.25 -14.45 -14.78
CA ALA A 30 -6.41 -13.59 -14.58
C ALA A 30 -6.26 -12.75 -13.31
N VAL A 31 -5.78 -13.35 -12.21
CA VAL A 31 -5.54 -12.63 -10.95
C VAL A 31 -4.49 -11.53 -11.15
N TYR A 32 -3.39 -11.86 -11.81
CA TYR A 32 -2.33 -10.91 -12.15
C TYR A 32 -2.81 -9.80 -13.09
N TYR A 33 -3.62 -10.14 -14.10
CA TYR A 33 -4.23 -9.16 -14.99
C TYR A 33 -5.01 -8.09 -14.22
N TYR A 34 -5.90 -8.52 -13.30
CA TYR A 34 -6.67 -7.57 -12.49
C TYR A 34 -5.79 -6.78 -11.53
N PHE A 35 -4.83 -7.43 -10.86
CA PHE A 35 -3.86 -6.73 -10.01
C PHE A 35 -3.16 -5.61 -10.77
N TYR A 36 -2.58 -5.93 -11.93
CA TYR A 36 -1.85 -4.98 -12.75
C TYR A 36 -2.74 -3.84 -13.28
N LYS A 37 -3.93 -4.17 -13.77
CA LYS A 37 -4.91 -3.18 -14.24
C LYS A 37 -5.31 -2.21 -13.12
N TRP A 38 -5.69 -2.75 -11.96
CA TRP A 38 -6.17 -1.97 -10.82
C TRP A 38 -5.08 -1.12 -10.15
N SER A 39 -3.82 -1.55 -10.24
CA SER A 39 -2.66 -0.76 -9.82
C SER A 39 -2.44 0.49 -10.66
N ARG A 40 -3.07 0.60 -11.84
CA ARG A 40 -2.87 1.72 -12.78
C ARG A 40 -4.10 2.58 -13.03
N ASP A 41 -5.31 2.08 -12.74
CA ASP A 41 -6.56 2.78 -13.04
C ASP A 41 -7.23 3.43 -11.81
N GLY A 42 -6.61 3.34 -10.63
CA GLY A 42 -7.12 3.93 -9.39
C GLY A 42 -8.17 3.07 -8.66
N THR A 43 -8.47 1.86 -9.14
CA THR A 43 -9.45 0.96 -8.50
C THR A 43 -9.09 0.67 -7.04
N TRP A 44 -7.81 0.43 -6.72
CA TRP A 44 -7.38 0.19 -5.33
C TRP A 44 -7.67 1.38 -4.42
N LYS A 45 -7.42 2.60 -4.91
CA LYS A 45 -7.70 3.83 -4.17
C LYS A 45 -9.19 3.95 -3.86
N ASN A 46 -10.04 3.72 -4.87
CA ASN A 46 -11.49 3.79 -4.70
C ASN A 46 -12.02 2.71 -3.74
N LEU A 47 -11.51 1.47 -3.87
CA LEU A 47 -11.86 0.35 -2.99
C LEU A 47 -11.52 0.62 -1.53
N HIS A 48 -10.42 1.34 -1.28
CA HIS A 48 -9.99 1.74 0.05
C HIS A 48 -10.75 2.96 0.59
N ASP A 49 -10.97 3.98 -0.23
CA ASP A 49 -11.57 5.25 0.20
C ASP A 49 -13.03 5.11 0.60
N LEU A 50 -13.79 4.22 -0.06
CA LEU A 50 -15.23 4.08 0.17
C LEU A 50 -15.58 3.45 1.55
N PRO A 51 -14.98 2.32 1.98
CA PRO A 51 -15.20 1.81 3.33
C PRO A 51 -14.71 2.78 4.40
N ARG A 52 -13.60 3.47 4.15
CA ARG A 52 -13.05 4.48 5.05
C ARG A 52 -14.03 5.62 5.28
N SER A 53 -14.60 6.21 4.23
CA SER A 53 -15.58 7.30 4.36
C SER A 53 -16.80 6.86 5.15
N ARG A 54 -17.36 5.68 4.83
CA ARG A 54 -18.50 5.09 5.55
C ARG A 54 -18.21 4.83 7.02
N LEU A 55 -17.00 4.35 7.34
CA LEU A 55 -16.59 4.11 8.72
C LEU A 55 -16.52 5.43 9.51
N ARG A 56 -16.02 6.51 8.89
CA ARG A 56 -16.01 7.85 9.52
C ARG A 56 -17.43 8.35 9.78
N GLU A 57 -18.31 8.27 8.78
CA GLU A 57 -19.72 8.67 8.91
C GLU A 57 -20.42 7.86 10.01
N LYS A 58 -20.22 6.54 10.06
CA LYS A 58 -20.75 5.66 11.13
C LYS A 58 -20.26 6.05 12.52
N LYS A 59 -19.09 6.70 12.62
CA LYS A 59 -18.52 7.22 13.88
C LYS A 59 -18.90 8.68 14.15
N GLY A 60 -19.87 9.23 13.41
CA GLY A 60 -20.35 10.62 13.58
C GLY A 60 -19.35 11.67 13.12
N ARG A 61 -18.39 11.29 12.26
CA ARG A 61 -17.36 12.20 11.73
C ARG A 61 -17.66 12.51 10.26
N HIS A 62 -17.22 13.67 9.80
CA HIS A 62 -17.25 14.01 8.37
C HIS A 62 -16.40 13.02 7.55
N LYS A 63 -16.88 12.67 6.35
CA LYS A 63 -16.23 11.71 5.43
C LYS A 63 -14.80 12.09 5.04
N HIS A 64 -14.52 13.39 4.98
CA HIS A 64 -13.18 13.92 4.79
C HIS A 64 -12.62 14.35 6.16
N PRO A 65 -11.44 13.85 6.55
CA PRO A 65 -10.83 14.22 7.82
C PRO A 65 -10.34 15.67 7.81
N THR A 66 -10.35 16.30 8.97
CA THR A 66 -9.88 17.69 9.18
C THR A 66 -8.38 17.79 9.43
N ALA A 67 -7.77 16.70 9.89
CA ALA A 67 -6.34 16.60 10.18
C ALA A 67 -5.87 15.16 9.95
N GLY A 68 -4.55 15.00 9.79
CA GLY A 68 -3.90 13.71 9.69
C GLY A 68 -2.52 13.71 10.33
N CYS A 69 -2.04 12.52 10.68
CA CYS A 69 -0.70 12.28 11.20
C CYS A 69 0.14 11.64 10.10
N LEU A 70 1.28 12.26 9.79
CA LEU A 70 2.24 11.76 8.81
C LEU A 70 3.48 11.25 9.53
N ASP A 71 3.90 10.04 9.18
CA ASP A 71 5.18 9.50 9.61
C ASP A 71 5.86 8.74 8.48
N SER A 72 7.18 8.58 8.57
CA SER A 72 7.99 7.90 7.57
C SER A 72 8.81 6.76 8.15
N GLN A 73 8.91 5.67 7.40
CA GLN A 73 9.77 4.55 7.76
C GLN A 73 10.66 4.12 6.61
N SER A 74 11.97 4.12 6.85
CA SER A 74 12.97 3.53 5.96
C SER A 74 13.04 2.03 6.21
N VAL A 75 12.97 1.24 5.15
CA VAL A 75 12.96 -0.23 5.18
C VAL A 75 14.05 -0.74 4.25
N LYS A 76 14.85 -1.69 4.74
CA LYS A 76 15.89 -2.35 3.95
C LYS A 76 15.24 -3.14 2.82
N CYS A 77 15.68 -2.93 1.59
CA CYS A 77 15.21 -3.73 0.46
C CYS A 77 15.85 -5.12 0.46
N THR A 78 15.16 -6.08 -0.16
CA THR A 78 15.73 -7.41 -0.44
C THR A 78 16.87 -7.30 -1.45
N ALA A 79 17.55 -8.43 -1.72
CA ALA A 79 18.64 -8.49 -2.70
C ALA A 79 18.18 -8.21 -4.15
N VAL A 80 16.87 -8.11 -4.40
CA VAL A 80 16.31 -7.83 -5.73
C VAL A 80 16.76 -6.43 -6.19
N PRO A 81 17.36 -6.31 -7.39
CA PRO A 81 17.73 -5.02 -7.96
C PRO A 81 16.52 -4.08 -8.09
N GLY A 82 16.74 -2.79 -7.85
CA GLY A 82 15.70 -1.79 -8.02
C GLY A 82 16.06 -0.45 -7.39
N VAL A 83 15.19 0.54 -7.60
CA VAL A 83 15.33 1.91 -7.07
C VAL A 83 15.35 1.88 -5.54
N ARG A 84 16.45 2.37 -4.95
CA ARG A 84 16.71 2.47 -3.50
C ARG A 84 17.67 3.64 -3.23
N GLY A 85 17.72 4.11 -2.00
CA GLY A 85 18.62 5.16 -1.53
C GLY A 85 19.12 4.89 -0.11
N TYR A 86 20.10 5.65 0.35
CA TYR A 86 20.66 5.49 1.69
C TYR A 86 20.12 6.55 2.65
N ASP A 87 19.49 6.10 3.71
CA ASP A 87 19.12 6.92 4.87
C ASP A 87 20.27 6.86 5.88
N ALA A 88 21.02 7.96 6.00
CA ALA A 88 22.16 8.05 6.91
C ALA A 88 21.74 8.05 8.39
N GLY A 89 20.58 8.63 8.71
CA GLY A 89 20.07 8.68 10.08
C GLY A 89 19.69 7.29 10.60
N LYS A 90 19.05 6.48 9.75
CA LYS A 90 18.67 5.09 10.10
C LYS A 90 19.72 4.06 9.68
N LYS A 91 20.77 4.48 8.97
CA LYS A 91 21.80 3.62 8.33
C LYS A 91 21.20 2.51 7.45
N ILE A 92 20.11 2.83 6.74
CA ILE A 92 19.37 1.88 5.90
C ILE A 92 19.59 2.20 4.42
N ASN A 93 20.07 1.22 3.66
CA ASN A 93 20.00 1.25 2.21
C ASN A 93 18.68 0.57 1.76
N GLY A 94 17.74 1.36 1.27
CA GLY A 94 16.43 0.82 0.89
C GLY A 94 15.43 1.85 0.39
N ARG A 95 14.17 1.66 0.75
CA ARG A 95 13.05 2.55 0.40
C ARG A 95 12.44 3.14 1.66
N LYS A 96 11.80 4.29 1.51
CA LYS A 96 11.06 4.95 2.60
C LYS A 96 9.59 4.98 2.26
N ARG A 97 8.76 4.53 3.20
CA ARG A 97 7.29 4.61 3.13
C ARG A 97 6.83 5.77 3.98
N HIS A 98 6.20 6.75 3.36
CA HIS A 98 5.51 7.86 4.00
C HIS A 98 4.05 7.46 4.13
N ILE A 99 3.53 7.49 5.36
CA ILE A 99 2.18 7.03 5.68
C ILE A 99 1.44 8.20 6.31
N LEU A 100 0.34 8.57 5.68
CA LEU A 100 -0.60 9.54 6.22
C LEU A 100 -1.85 8.80 6.70
N VAL A 101 -2.19 8.98 7.97
CA VAL A 101 -3.43 8.49 8.58
C VAL A 101 -4.29 9.66 9.07
N ASP A 102 -5.59 9.46 9.18
CA ASP A 102 -6.49 10.45 9.77
C ASP A 102 -6.52 10.41 11.31
N THR A 103 -7.31 11.30 11.91
CA THR A 103 -7.54 11.38 13.37
C THR A 103 -8.18 10.14 14.01
N MET A 104 -8.64 9.17 13.22
CA MET A 104 -9.13 7.87 13.68
C MET A 104 -8.12 6.74 13.43
N GLY A 105 -6.93 7.06 12.91
CA GLY A 105 -5.93 6.08 12.50
C GLY A 105 -6.26 5.38 11.18
N LEU A 106 -7.21 5.88 10.40
CA LEU A 106 -7.54 5.29 9.09
C LEU A 106 -6.55 5.79 8.06
N LEU A 107 -6.01 4.88 7.27
CA LEU A 107 -5.03 5.17 6.22
C LEU A 107 -5.62 6.16 5.20
N LEU A 108 -4.84 7.14 4.74
CA LEU A 108 -5.24 8.10 3.71
C LEU A 108 -4.36 7.94 2.47
N VAL A 109 -3.04 7.94 2.66
CA VAL A 109 -2.06 7.88 1.58
C VAL A 109 -0.87 7.05 2.02
N VAL A 110 -0.33 6.26 1.10
CA VAL A 110 0.99 5.64 1.20
C VAL A 110 1.82 6.09 0.01
N LEU A 111 2.93 6.75 0.27
CA LEU A 111 3.91 7.15 -0.75
C LEU A 111 5.22 6.42 -0.49
N VAL A 112 5.74 5.72 -1.50
CA VAL A 112 7.02 5.01 -1.39
C VAL A 112 8.06 5.73 -2.24
N THR A 113 9.16 6.09 -1.60
CA THR A 113 10.29 6.79 -2.21
C THR A 113 11.61 6.04 -1.94
N VAL A 114 12.72 6.51 -2.50
CA VAL A 114 14.05 6.04 -2.08
C VAL A 114 14.33 6.49 -0.64
N ALA A 115 15.09 5.70 0.14
CA ALA A 115 15.24 6.01 1.56
C ALA A 115 16.00 7.32 1.86
N SER A 116 16.72 7.86 0.88
CA SER A 116 17.42 9.14 0.99
C SER A 116 16.51 10.37 0.91
N VAL A 117 15.22 10.22 0.54
CA VAL A 117 14.27 11.35 0.55
C VAL A 117 14.02 11.79 1.99
N GLN A 118 14.16 13.09 2.27
CA GLN A 118 13.87 13.64 3.58
C GLN A 118 12.37 13.69 3.83
N ASP A 119 11.98 13.60 5.10
CA ASP A 119 10.57 13.52 5.50
C ASP A 119 9.80 14.78 5.09
N ARG A 120 10.45 15.95 5.13
CA ARG A 120 9.90 17.22 4.59
C ARG A 120 9.55 17.13 3.11
N ASP A 121 10.41 16.51 2.31
CA ASP A 121 10.25 16.47 0.86
C ASP A 121 9.31 15.33 0.41
N GLY A 122 8.97 14.41 1.34
CA GLY A 122 7.98 13.36 1.13
C GLY A 122 6.61 13.63 1.77
N ALA A 123 6.46 14.77 2.46
CA ALA A 123 5.23 15.20 3.12
C ALA A 123 4.29 15.98 2.19
#